data_AF-A0A1F5MKF7-F1
#
_entry.id   AF-A0A1F5MKF7-F1
#
_cell.length_a   1.000
_cell.length_b   1.000
_cell.length_c   1.000
_cell.angle_alpha   90.00
_cell.angle_beta   90.00
_cell.angle_gamma   90.00
#
_symmetry.space_group_name_H-M   'P 1'
#
loop_
_entity.id
_entity.type
_entity.pdbx_description
1 polymer ?
#
loop_
_entity_poly.entity_id
_entity_poly.type
_entity_poly.pdbx_seq_one_letter_code
_entity_poly.pdbx_strand_id
1 'polypeptide(L)'
;MSEGTFSPEDKQAVLGLIVEEVDQFDEGAVSRLHTNQEWADLLGLSRNMVKRILRGGLTDETLAPTLKLRKTQIQKQVGSVTGTNSYLEGLGAFGMEAEDLFKIRSATGQRLYEEGKGIHGMSKDAKTAAGKKGAAKAAELGAGFHGVDPETGEKYAVIGGRKSRELGVGVHGRSSEQKSLDGIKGSEAMDSRKILYQENYYDSYYEAATASLMEKYIPGFVVRRGETYQITNGIHKKIDFFVAGVFLEFQPILLSKTEGSLGAFETEEEFNAYNAELASLLPGQVKEYKAKVIEQLKQRYYQKRRVALDENPEFQDKELFVATDANDLYDSLVERFGTNVPTKKAFAGEFDHLRRAISIENRTRTYNISTTSP
;
A
#
# COMPACT_ATOMS: atom_id res chain seq x y z
N MET A 1 -14.59 -41.91 -22.06
CA MET A 1 -14.77 -40.93 -23.15
C MET A 1 -13.39 -40.47 -23.56
N SER A 2 -12.99 -40.64 -24.82
CA SER A 2 -11.73 -40.08 -25.32
C SER A 2 -11.75 -38.57 -25.12
N GLU A 3 -10.66 -37.98 -24.63
CA GLU A 3 -10.52 -36.52 -24.58
C GLU A 3 -10.60 -35.99 -26.01
N GLY A 4 -11.77 -35.51 -26.43
CA GLY A 4 -11.98 -34.94 -27.75
C GLY A 4 -11.05 -33.75 -27.96
N THR A 5 -10.22 -33.82 -29.01
CA THR A 5 -9.42 -32.69 -29.47
C THR A 5 -10.34 -31.65 -30.08
N PHE A 6 -10.36 -30.43 -29.53
CA PHE A 6 -11.08 -29.30 -30.10
C PHE A 6 -10.55 -28.97 -31.48
N SER A 7 -11.46 -28.70 -32.41
CA SER A 7 -11.09 -28.09 -33.68
C SER A 7 -10.44 -26.72 -33.41
N PRO A 8 -9.51 -26.27 -34.27
CA PRO A 8 -8.99 -24.91 -34.21
C PRO A 8 -10.09 -23.84 -34.16
N GLU A 9 -11.19 -24.06 -34.87
CA GLU A 9 -12.36 -23.18 -34.95
C GLU A 9 -13.06 -23.05 -33.60
N ASP A 10 -13.29 -24.16 -32.89
CA ASP A 10 -13.92 -24.14 -31.57
C ASP A 10 -13.03 -23.44 -30.53
N LYS A 11 -11.70 -23.62 -30.62
CA LYS A 11 -10.76 -22.89 -29.75
C LYS A 11 -10.84 -21.38 -30.02
N GLN A 12 -10.92 -20.99 -31.28
CA GLN A 12 -11.01 -19.59 -31.67
C GLN A 12 -12.33 -18.96 -31.20
N ALA A 13 -13.45 -19.69 -31.29
CA ALA A 13 -14.74 -19.23 -30.80
C ALA A 13 -14.74 -19.01 -29.28
N VAL A 14 -14.16 -19.94 -28.51
CA VAL A 14 -14.03 -19.81 -27.05
C VAL A 14 -13.13 -18.63 -26.66
N LEU A 15 -12.03 -18.42 -27.39
CA LEU A 15 -11.17 -17.25 -27.17
C LEU A 15 -11.89 -15.95 -27.49
N GLY A 16 -12.69 -15.90 -28.56
CA GLY A 16 -13.50 -14.73 -28.94
C GLY A 16 -14.47 -14.30 -27.84
N LEU A 17 -15.19 -15.27 -27.26
CA LEU A 17 -16.13 -15.00 -26.15
C LEU A 17 -15.44 -14.46 -24.89
N ILE A 18 -14.25 -14.99 -24.58
CA ILE A 18 -13.47 -14.51 -23.43
C ILE A 18 -12.94 -13.10 -23.67
N VAL A 19 -12.54 -12.77 -24.90
CA VAL A 19 -12.11 -11.42 -25.26
C VAL A 19 -13.27 -10.43 -25.13
N GLU A 20 -14.44 -10.80 -25.64
CA GLU A 20 -15.65 -9.97 -25.55
C GLU A 20 -16.05 -9.71 -24.09
N GLU A 21 -16.00 -10.73 -23.23
CA GLU A 21 -16.28 -10.54 -21.80
C GLU A 21 -15.29 -9.57 -21.13
N VAL A 22 -14.01 -9.67 -21.46
CA VAL A 22 -12.98 -8.77 -20.93
C VAL A 22 -13.23 -7.34 -21.38
N ASP A 23 -13.58 -7.13 -22.65
CA ASP A 23 -13.91 -5.79 -23.15
C ASP A 23 -15.18 -5.25 -22.48
N GLN A 24 -16.21 -6.07 -22.25
CA GLN A 24 -17.40 -5.70 -21.48
C GLN A 24 -17.06 -5.35 -20.02
N PHE A 25 -16.10 -6.02 -19.40
CA PHE A 25 -15.66 -5.70 -18.04
C PHE A 25 -14.91 -4.37 -17.99
N ASP A 26 -14.02 -4.12 -18.95
CA ASP A 26 -13.28 -2.85 -19.07
C ASP A 26 -14.22 -1.67 -19.33
N GLU A 27 -15.30 -1.87 -20.08
CA GLU A 27 -16.37 -0.88 -20.31
C GLU A 27 -17.33 -0.72 -19.12
N GLY A 28 -17.18 -1.54 -18.08
CA GLY A 28 -18.06 -1.56 -16.91
C GLY A 28 -19.46 -2.14 -17.19
N ALA A 29 -19.66 -2.77 -18.36
CA ALA A 29 -20.90 -3.44 -18.72
C ALA A 29 -21.13 -4.72 -17.90
N VAL A 30 -20.04 -5.37 -17.45
CA VAL A 30 -20.10 -6.45 -16.45
C VAL A 30 -19.25 -6.12 -15.23
N SER A 31 -19.72 -6.52 -14.05
CA SER A 31 -19.09 -6.18 -12.77
C SER A 31 -17.98 -7.15 -12.34
N ARG A 32 -17.84 -8.29 -13.03
CA ARG A 32 -16.75 -9.27 -12.84
C ARG A 32 -16.64 -10.18 -14.07
N LEU A 33 -15.48 -10.81 -14.21
CA LEU A 33 -15.23 -11.87 -15.18
C LEU A 33 -15.75 -13.23 -14.68
N HIS A 34 -16.14 -14.09 -15.61
CA HIS A 34 -16.50 -15.47 -15.37
C HIS A 34 -15.22 -16.27 -15.03
N THR A 35 -15.35 -17.12 -14.04
CA THR A 35 -14.33 -18.10 -13.65
C THR A 35 -14.21 -19.20 -14.71
N ASN A 36 -13.11 -19.96 -14.68
CA ASN A 36 -12.96 -21.14 -15.54
C ASN A 36 -14.09 -22.18 -15.36
N GLN A 37 -14.77 -22.18 -14.21
CA GLN A 37 -15.91 -23.07 -13.97
C GLN A 37 -17.16 -22.52 -14.64
N GLU A 38 -17.43 -21.23 -14.51
CA GLU A 38 -18.59 -20.59 -15.16
C GLU A 38 -18.46 -20.63 -16.69
N TRP A 39 -17.26 -20.43 -17.24
CA TRP A 39 -17.00 -20.66 -18.66
C TRP A 39 -17.21 -22.12 -19.07
N ALA A 40 -16.85 -23.06 -18.20
CA ALA A 40 -17.06 -24.47 -18.45
C ALA A 40 -18.56 -24.81 -18.48
N ASP A 41 -19.33 -24.28 -17.54
CA ASP A 41 -20.77 -24.46 -17.45
C ASP A 41 -21.49 -23.81 -18.63
N LEU A 42 -21.09 -22.60 -19.03
CA LEU A 42 -21.66 -21.86 -20.16
C LEU A 42 -21.41 -22.55 -21.51
N LEU A 43 -20.21 -23.09 -21.70
CA LEU A 43 -19.79 -23.69 -22.97
C LEU A 43 -20.08 -25.20 -23.03
N GLY A 44 -20.63 -25.79 -21.97
CA GLY A 44 -20.80 -27.25 -21.86
C GLY A 44 -19.47 -28.01 -21.88
N LEU A 45 -18.40 -27.40 -21.37
CA LEU A 45 -17.05 -27.94 -21.35
C LEU A 45 -16.66 -28.41 -19.95
N SER A 46 -15.58 -29.19 -19.85
CA SER A 46 -14.95 -29.41 -18.55
C SER A 46 -14.05 -28.22 -18.18
N ARG A 47 -13.95 -27.91 -16.89
CA ARG A 47 -13.02 -26.88 -16.37
C ARG A 47 -11.57 -27.07 -16.84
N ASN A 48 -11.11 -28.32 -16.93
CA ASN A 48 -9.76 -28.64 -17.39
C ASN A 48 -9.57 -28.35 -18.88
N MET A 49 -10.64 -28.48 -19.67
CA MET A 49 -10.66 -28.22 -21.10
C MET A 49 -10.59 -26.72 -21.38
N VAL A 50 -11.40 -25.90 -20.68
CA VAL A 50 -11.28 -24.43 -20.70
C VAL A 50 -9.85 -24.02 -20.32
N LYS A 51 -9.29 -24.60 -19.26
CA LYS A 51 -7.90 -24.35 -18.83
C LYS A 51 -6.87 -24.71 -19.90
N ARG A 52 -7.08 -25.78 -20.66
CA ARG A 52 -6.19 -26.20 -21.76
C ARG A 52 -6.34 -25.30 -22.99
N ILE A 53 -7.55 -24.90 -23.36
CA ILE A 53 -7.82 -23.95 -24.45
C ILE A 53 -7.16 -22.61 -24.13
N LEU A 54 -7.35 -22.08 -22.92
CA LEU A 54 -6.66 -20.89 -22.46
C LEU A 54 -5.13 -21.07 -22.53
N ARG A 55 -4.57 -22.16 -22.00
CA ARG A 55 -3.11 -22.37 -22.03
C ARG A 55 -2.53 -22.49 -23.44
N GLY A 56 -3.20 -23.23 -24.34
CA GLY A 56 -2.71 -23.56 -25.68
C GLY A 56 -3.05 -22.53 -26.75
N GLY A 57 -4.24 -21.92 -26.68
CA GLY A 57 -4.61 -20.80 -27.53
C GLY A 57 -3.75 -19.57 -27.27
N LEU A 58 -3.35 -19.33 -26.01
CA LEU A 58 -2.48 -18.23 -25.58
C LEU A 58 -0.98 -18.43 -25.89
N THR A 59 -0.61 -19.48 -26.63
CA THR A 59 0.77 -19.72 -27.09
C THR A 59 0.94 -19.60 -28.60
N ASP A 60 -0.15 -19.50 -29.38
CA ASP A 60 -0.07 -19.22 -30.81
C ASP A 60 0.43 -17.79 -31.06
N GLU A 61 1.43 -17.65 -31.93
CA GLU A 61 2.07 -16.38 -32.31
C GLU A 61 1.12 -15.38 -32.99
N THR A 62 -0.11 -15.81 -33.32
CA THR A 62 -1.14 -15.01 -33.98
C THR A 62 -1.93 -14.11 -33.04
N LEU A 63 -1.81 -14.25 -31.72
CA LEU A 63 -2.46 -13.34 -30.77
C LEU A 63 -1.72 -12.00 -30.72
N ALA A 64 -2.43 -10.93 -31.09
CA ALA A 64 -1.94 -9.55 -31.09
C ALA A 64 -1.20 -9.19 -29.78
N PRO A 65 -0.14 -8.36 -29.83
CA PRO A 65 0.64 -7.94 -28.65
C PRO A 65 -0.21 -7.50 -27.45
N THR A 66 -1.38 -6.91 -27.70
CA THR A 66 -2.39 -6.50 -26.73
C THR A 66 -2.87 -7.66 -25.85
N LEU A 67 -3.08 -8.86 -26.42
CA LEU A 67 -3.54 -10.05 -25.69
C LEU A 67 -2.41 -10.70 -24.87
N LYS A 68 -1.14 -10.54 -25.29
CA LYS A 68 0.03 -10.99 -24.50
C LYS A 68 0.27 -10.07 -23.29
N LEU A 69 0.09 -8.76 -23.47
CA LEU A 69 0.13 -7.78 -22.37
C LEU A 69 -1.02 -8.03 -21.39
N ARG A 70 -2.24 -8.20 -21.90
CA ARG A 70 -3.44 -8.53 -21.11
C ARG A 70 -3.32 -9.90 -20.42
N LYS A 71 -2.73 -10.93 -21.05
CA LYS A 71 -2.38 -12.22 -20.41
C LYS A 71 -1.49 -12.02 -19.18
N THR A 72 -0.49 -11.16 -19.30
CA THR A 72 0.43 -10.86 -18.19
C THR A 72 -0.31 -10.12 -17.07
N GLN A 73 -1.23 -9.21 -17.41
CA GLN A 73 -2.06 -8.50 -16.44
C GLN A 73 -3.06 -9.43 -15.73
N ILE A 74 -3.77 -10.29 -16.46
CA ILE A 74 -4.69 -11.29 -15.90
C ILE A 74 -3.93 -12.32 -15.05
N GLN A 75 -2.76 -12.81 -15.49
CA GLN A 75 -1.95 -13.72 -14.67
C GLN A 75 -1.41 -13.05 -13.40
N LYS A 76 -1.03 -11.77 -13.48
CA LYS A 76 -0.65 -10.97 -12.31
C LYS A 76 -1.83 -10.74 -11.39
N GLN A 77 -3.02 -10.43 -11.90
CA GLN A 77 -4.24 -10.24 -11.12
C GLN A 77 -4.70 -11.56 -10.49
N VAL A 78 -4.75 -12.67 -11.23
CA VAL A 78 -5.12 -13.98 -10.69
C VAL A 78 -4.07 -14.49 -9.70
N GLY A 79 -2.78 -14.30 -9.96
CA GLY A 79 -1.71 -14.65 -9.03
C GLY A 79 -1.72 -13.79 -7.77
N SER A 80 -1.97 -12.49 -7.92
CA SER A 80 -2.18 -11.54 -6.83
C SER A 80 -3.41 -11.90 -6.00
N VAL A 81 -4.56 -12.16 -6.64
CA VAL A 81 -5.81 -12.56 -5.97
C VAL A 81 -5.65 -13.94 -5.32
N THR A 82 -4.96 -14.89 -5.94
CA THR A 82 -4.72 -16.21 -5.31
C THR A 82 -3.77 -16.10 -4.13
N GLY A 83 -2.70 -15.30 -4.24
CA GLY A 83 -1.77 -15.04 -3.14
C GLY A 83 -2.43 -14.25 -2.00
N THR A 84 -3.24 -13.25 -2.35
CA THR A 84 -4.01 -12.41 -1.42
C THR A 84 -5.11 -13.22 -0.76
N ASN A 85 -5.85 -14.04 -1.48
CA ASN A 85 -6.86 -14.94 -0.89
C ASN A 85 -6.18 -16.01 -0.03
N SER A 86 -5.05 -16.61 -0.47
CA SER A 86 -4.30 -17.54 0.39
C SER A 86 -3.79 -16.85 1.66
N TYR A 87 -3.44 -15.58 1.58
CA TYR A 87 -3.04 -14.77 2.73
C TYR A 87 -4.23 -14.42 3.65
N LEU A 88 -5.33 -13.95 3.09
CA LEU A 88 -6.56 -13.55 3.81
C LEU A 88 -7.29 -14.74 4.43
N GLU A 89 -7.29 -15.89 3.75
CA GLU A 89 -7.92 -17.14 4.19
C GLU A 89 -6.97 -18.00 5.03
N GLY A 90 -5.71 -17.55 5.23
CA GLY A 90 -4.72 -18.30 6.01
C GLY A 90 -4.37 -19.67 5.41
N LEU A 91 -4.37 -19.79 4.09
CA LEU A 91 -4.06 -21.04 3.40
C LEU A 91 -2.55 -21.20 3.13
N GLY A 92 -2.05 -22.42 3.32
CA GLY A 92 -0.65 -22.75 3.08
C GLY A 92 0.31 -22.06 4.04
N ALA A 93 1.45 -21.57 3.54
CA ALA A 93 2.48 -20.95 4.37
C ALA A 93 2.08 -19.58 4.96
N PHE A 94 0.99 -18.98 4.48
CA PHE A 94 0.55 -17.64 4.88
C PHE A 94 -0.42 -17.62 6.07
N GLY A 95 -1.04 -18.75 6.43
CA GLY A 95 -1.81 -18.87 7.68
C GLY A 95 -1.16 -19.74 8.74
N MET A 96 0.11 -20.10 8.54
CA MET A 96 0.90 -20.75 9.58
C MET A 96 1.53 -19.70 10.48
N GLU A 97 1.50 -19.94 11.80
CA GLU A 97 2.25 -19.15 12.76
C GLU A 97 3.75 -19.15 12.41
N ALA A 98 4.44 -18.04 12.68
CA ALA A 98 5.85 -17.87 12.29
C ALA A 98 6.75 -18.98 12.86
N GLU A 99 6.45 -19.45 14.07
CA GLU A 99 7.18 -20.54 14.73
C GLU A 99 6.96 -21.89 14.03
N ASP A 100 5.73 -22.17 13.59
CA ASP A 100 5.41 -23.40 12.85
C ASP A 100 6.01 -23.37 11.45
N LEU A 101 5.98 -22.21 10.80
CA LEU A 101 6.67 -22.01 9.53
C LEU A 101 8.19 -22.21 9.69
N PHE A 102 8.78 -21.73 10.79
CA PHE A 102 10.18 -21.95 11.11
C PHE A 102 10.47 -23.45 11.33
N LYS A 103 9.64 -24.16 12.12
CA LYS A 103 9.76 -25.61 12.34
C LYS A 103 9.65 -26.39 11.03
N ILE A 104 8.70 -26.07 10.16
CA ILE A 104 8.52 -26.72 8.86
C ILE A 104 9.71 -26.45 7.95
N ARG A 105 10.20 -25.20 7.88
CA ARG A 105 11.39 -24.84 7.08
C ARG A 105 12.64 -25.53 7.60
N SER A 106 12.83 -25.56 8.92
CA SER A 106 13.94 -26.26 9.56
C SER A 106 13.88 -27.76 9.30
N ALA A 107 12.73 -28.39 9.49
CA ALA A 107 12.52 -29.81 9.20
C ALA A 107 12.70 -30.13 7.70
N THR A 108 12.26 -29.24 6.82
CA THR A 108 12.46 -29.39 5.37
C THR A 108 13.93 -29.27 5.01
N GLY A 109 14.66 -28.30 5.59
CA GLY A 109 16.09 -28.13 5.40
C GLY A 109 16.87 -29.35 5.90
N GLN A 110 16.53 -29.84 7.10
CA GLN A 110 17.11 -31.04 7.69
C GLN A 110 16.84 -32.29 6.83
N ARG A 111 15.61 -32.47 6.35
CA ARG A 111 15.27 -33.56 5.44
C ARG A 111 16.03 -33.46 4.11
N LEU A 112 16.14 -32.28 3.51
CA LEU A 112 16.92 -32.09 2.27
C LEU A 112 18.42 -32.37 2.50
N TYR A 113 18.93 -32.08 3.69
CA TYR A 113 20.27 -32.43 4.11
C TYR A 113 20.46 -33.96 4.22
N GLU A 114 19.58 -34.62 4.97
CA GLU A 114 19.61 -36.08 5.18
C GLU A 114 19.41 -36.87 3.88
N GLU A 115 18.51 -36.40 3.01
CA GLU A 115 18.26 -37.00 1.70
C GLU A 115 19.35 -36.65 0.67
N GLY A 116 20.32 -35.79 1.00
CA GLY A 116 21.35 -35.35 0.07
C GLY A 116 20.76 -34.74 -1.20
N LYS A 117 19.78 -33.85 -1.08
CA LYS A 117 19.14 -33.15 -2.20
C LYS A 117 19.56 -31.69 -2.26
N GLY A 118 19.42 -31.07 -3.44
CA GLY A 118 19.80 -29.68 -3.64
C GLY A 118 21.29 -29.43 -3.34
N ILE A 119 21.60 -28.34 -2.64
CA ILE A 119 22.99 -28.02 -2.30
C ILE A 119 23.63 -29.08 -1.40
N HIS A 120 22.87 -29.76 -0.54
CA HIS A 120 23.43 -30.75 0.38
C HIS A 120 23.84 -32.05 -0.31
N GLY A 121 23.22 -32.38 -1.44
CA GLY A 121 23.61 -33.50 -2.31
C GLY A 121 24.83 -33.27 -3.19
N MET A 122 25.26 -32.02 -3.32
CA MET A 122 26.37 -31.69 -4.20
C MET A 122 27.71 -32.02 -3.54
N SER A 123 28.61 -32.61 -4.32
CA SER A 123 30.01 -32.74 -3.92
C SER A 123 30.63 -31.35 -3.68
N LYS A 124 31.73 -31.31 -2.92
CA LYS A 124 32.49 -30.08 -2.68
C LYS A 124 32.89 -29.40 -4.00
N ASP A 125 33.35 -30.19 -4.98
CA ASP A 125 33.77 -29.67 -6.28
C ASP A 125 32.59 -29.11 -7.09
N ALA A 126 31.43 -29.76 -7.06
CA ALA A 126 30.23 -29.27 -7.72
C ALA A 126 29.75 -27.94 -7.10
N LYS A 127 29.82 -27.80 -5.77
CA LYS A 127 29.52 -26.54 -5.07
C LYS A 127 30.49 -25.44 -5.49
N THR A 128 31.79 -25.74 -5.53
CA THR A 128 32.82 -24.79 -5.96
C THR A 128 32.63 -24.36 -7.41
N ALA A 129 32.30 -25.29 -8.32
CA ALA A 129 32.03 -24.97 -9.72
C ALA A 129 30.79 -24.06 -9.88
N ALA A 130 29.69 -24.36 -9.17
CA ALA A 130 28.50 -23.52 -9.18
C ALA A 130 28.77 -22.12 -8.60
N GLY A 131 29.52 -22.03 -7.50
CA GLY A 131 29.96 -20.76 -6.91
C GLY A 131 30.82 -19.94 -7.87
N LYS A 132 31.79 -20.56 -8.54
CA LYS A 132 32.62 -19.91 -9.57
C LYS A 132 31.78 -19.41 -10.75
N LYS A 133 30.80 -20.20 -11.21
CA LYS A 133 29.87 -19.80 -12.28
C LYS A 133 29.01 -18.60 -11.85
N GLY A 134 28.51 -18.61 -10.61
CA GLY A 134 27.76 -17.50 -10.04
C GLY A 134 28.58 -16.22 -9.92
N ALA A 135 29.81 -16.32 -9.41
CA ALA A 135 30.74 -15.20 -9.30
C ALA A 135 31.13 -14.64 -10.68
N ALA A 136 31.45 -15.51 -11.65
CA ALA A 136 31.74 -15.10 -13.03
C ALA A 136 30.53 -14.38 -13.65
N LYS A 137 29.31 -14.87 -13.43
CA LYS A 137 28.09 -14.21 -13.92
C LYS A 137 27.83 -12.87 -13.22
N ALA A 138 28.06 -12.79 -11.91
CA ALA A 138 27.94 -11.54 -11.17
C ALA A 138 28.98 -10.50 -11.64
N ALA A 139 30.19 -10.93 -11.97
CA ALA A 139 31.23 -10.10 -12.57
C ALA A 139 30.87 -9.66 -13.99
N GLU A 140 30.37 -10.57 -14.84
CA GLU A 140 29.86 -10.25 -16.18
C GLU A 140 28.75 -9.19 -16.13
N LEU A 141 27.88 -9.27 -15.11
CA LEU A 141 26.77 -8.35 -14.91
C LEU A 141 27.13 -7.08 -14.10
N GLY A 142 28.37 -6.94 -13.62
CA GLY A 142 28.79 -5.81 -12.78
C GLY A 142 28.01 -5.67 -11.48
N ALA A 143 27.59 -6.79 -10.88
CA ALA A 143 26.76 -6.83 -9.68
C ALA A 143 27.58 -7.14 -8.40
N GLY A 144 27.15 -6.60 -7.26
CA GLY A 144 27.78 -6.87 -5.96
C GLY A 144 29.16 -6.23 -5.81
N PHE A 145 30.14 -6.95 -5.25
CA PHE A 145 31.52 -6.47 -5.08
C PHE A 145 32.30 -6.34 -6.39
N HIS A 146 31.92 -7.12 -7.41
CA HIS A 146 32.39 -6.94 -8.79
C HIS A 146 31.69 -5.76 -9.47
N GLY A 147 30.84 -5.05 -8.72
CA GLY A 147 30.26 -3.76 -8.98
C GLY A 147 31.25 -2.59 -8.82
N VAL A 148 32.56 -2.82 -8.70
CA VAL A 148 33.59 -1.78 -8.50
C VAL A 148 34.63 -1.86 -9.60
N ASP A 149 34.91 -0.73 -10.23
CA ASP A 149 35.95 -0.59 -11.23
C ASP A 149 37.33 -0.74 -10.57
N PRO A 150 38.16 -1.69 -11.04
CA PRO A 150 39.41 -2.02 -10.37
C PRO A 150 40.51 -0.98 -10.56
N GLU A 151 40.39 -0.07 -11.53
CA GLU A 151 41.40 0.97 -11.79
C GLU A 151 41.12 2.24 -10.98
N THR A 152 39.85 2.57 -10.82
CA THR A 152 39.41 3.81 -10.18
C THR A 152 38.88 3.61 -8.75
N GLY A 153 38.52 2.37 -8.38
CA GLY A 153 37.85 2.06 -7.12
C GLY A 153 36.40 2.58 -7.06
N GLU A 154 35.88 3.14 -8.16
CA GLU A 154 34.52 3.66 -8.21
C GLU A 154 33.51 2.53 -8.42
N LYS A 155 32.36 2.60 -7.74
CA LYS A 155 31.26 1.66 -8.00
C LYS A 155 30.75 1.86 -9.44
N TYR A 156 30.41 0.79 -10.16
CA TYR A 156 29.75 0.83 -11.48
C TYR A 156 28.47 1.66 -11.50
N ALA A 157 27.84 1.95 -10.36
CA ALA A 157 26.76 2.95 -10.27
C ALA A 157 27.24 4.38 -10.62
N VAL A 158 28.45 4.75 -10.21
CA VAL A 158 29.10 6.04 -10.55
C VAL A 158 29.46 6.08 -12.03
N ILE A 159 30.06 5.00 -12.54
CA ILE A 159 30.37 4.87 -13.97
C ILE A 159 29.09 4.83 -14.80
N GLY A 160 28.04 4.15 -14.32
CA GLY A 160 26.72 4.08 -14.95
C GLY A 160 26.04 5.44 -14.99
N GLY A 161 26.17 6.25 -13.94
CA GLY A 161 25.74 7.65 -13.93
C GLY A 161 26.48 8.50 -14.95
N ARG A 162 27.82 8.40 -15.01
CA ARG A 162 28.65 9.10 -16.01
C ARG A 162 28.31 8.67 -17.44
N LYS A 163 28.28 7.36 -17.72
CA LYS A 163 27.92 6.82 -19.05
C LYS A 163 26.48 7.16 -19.44
N SER A 164 25.52 7.14 -18.51
CA SER A 164 24.14 7.57 -18.80
C SER A 164 24.08 9.04 -19.19
N ARG A 165 24.92 9.87 -18.57
CA ARG A 165 25.09 11.29 -18.95
C ARG A 165 25.77 11.46 -20.30
N GLU A 166 26.85 10.73 -20.58
CA GLU A 166 27.57 10.76 -21.86
C GLU A 166 26.71 10.28 -23.03
N LEU A 167 25.98 9.18 -22.84
CA LEU A 167 25.10 8.61 -23.86
C LEU A 167 23.76 9.34 -23.99
N GLY A 168 23.47 10.31 -23.11
CA GLY A 168 22.18 11.00 -23.09
C GLY A 168 21.00 10.03 -22.95
N VAL A 169 21.09 9.08 -22.02
CA VAL A 169 20.01 8.13 -21.73
C VAL A 169 19.48 8.31 -20.30
N GLY A 170 18.28 7.79 -20.03
CA GLY A 170 17.62 7.97 -18.73
C GLY A 170 17.30 9.44 -18.44
N VAL A 171 17.49 9.90 -17.20
CA VAL A 171 17.20 11.31 -16.83
C VAL A 171 18.10 12.30 -17.58
N HIS A 172 19.32 11.90 -17.95
CA HIS A 172 20.24 12.79 -18.66
C HIS A 172 19.92 12.95 -20.16
N GLY A 173 19.17 12.01 -20.74
CA GLY A 173 18.65 12.10 -22.11
C GLY A 173 17.41 12.97 -22.27
N ARG A 174 16.77 13.34 -21.16
CA ARG A 174 15.54 14.14 -21.18
C ARG A 174 15.86 15.62 -21.32
N SER A 175 15.05 16.31 -22.13
CA SER A 175 15.10 17.78 -22.21
C SER A 175 14.73 18.42 -20.88
N SER A 176 15.04 19.71 -20.71
CA SER A 176 14.64 20.46 -19.52
C SER A 176 13.12 20.48 -19.35
N GLU A 177 12.38 20.59 -20.45
CA GLU A 177 10.91 20.56 -20.50
C GLU A 177 10.39 19.18 -20.09
N GLN A 178 10.96 18.10 -20.60
CA GLN A 178 10.56 16.74 -20.21
C GLN A 178 10.81 16.47 -18.72
N LYS A 179 11.95 16.92 -18.18
CA LYS A 179 12.22 16.82 -16.74
C LYS A 179 11.21 17.62 -15.92
N SER A 180 10.84 18.81 -16.38
CA SER A 180 9.81 19.63 -15.76
C SER A 180 8.45 18.91 -15.77
N LEU A 181 8.05 18.36 -16.92
CA LEU A 181 6.81 17.59 -17.06
C LEU A 181 6.81 16.32 -16.19
N ASP A 182 7.92 15.59 -16.12
CA ASP A 182 8.04 14.42 -15.25
C ASP A 182 8.03 14.80 -13.77
N GLY A 183 8.59 15.96 -13.42
CA GLY A 183 8.51 16.54 -12.08
C GLY A 183 7.08 16.92 -11.71
N ILE A 184 6.34 17.52 -12.65
CA ILE A 184 4.92 17.83 -12.50
C ILE A 184 4.12 16.54 -12.34
N LYS A 185 4.29 15.55 -13.23
CA LYS A 185 3.64 14.23 -13.12
C LYS A 185 3.98 13.52 -11.82
N GLY A 186 5.23 13.61 -11.38
CA GLY A 186 5.68 13.07 -10.10
C GLY A 186 5.03 13.77 -8.92
N SER A 187 4.90 15.09 -8.98
CA SER A 187 4.17 15.89 -7.99
C SER A 187 2.69 15.55 -7.99
N GLU A 188 2.04 15.50 -9.16
CA GLU A 188 0.63 15.12 -9.32
C GLU A 188 0.37 13.70 -8.80
N ALA A 189 1.27 12.76 -9.06
CA ALA A 189 1.19 11.41 -8.51
C ALA A 189 1.38 11.41 -6.98
N MET A 190 2.28 12.22 -6.44
CA MET A 190 2.41 12.39 -4.98
C MET A 190 1.19 13.08 -4.37
N ASP A 191 0.63 14.07 -5.05
CA ASP A 191 -0.55 14.86 -4.67
C ASP A 191 -1.85 14.08 -4.86
N SER A 192 -1.88 13.03 -5.69
CA SER A 192 -3.00 12.07 -5.76
C SER A 192 -3.27 11.36 -4.43
N ARG A 193 -2.28 11.36 -3.52
CA ARG A 193 -2.43 10.87 -2.14
C ARG A 193 -2.97 11.95 -1.19
N LYS A 194 -2.94 13.23 -1.61
CA LYS A 194 -3.49 14.35 -0.85
C LYS A 194 -4.95 14.54 -1.21
N ILE A 195 -5.72 15.00 -0.23
CA ILE A 195 -7.15 15.19 -0.36
C ILE A 195 -7.42 16.67 -0.58
N LEU A 196 -7.76 17.05 -1.81
CA LEU A 196 -8.21 18.41 -2.10
C LEU A 196 -9.67 18.59 -1.68
N TYR A 197 -9.91 19.38 -0.64
CA TYR A 197 -11.24 19.72 -0.13
C TYR A 197 -11.29 21.19 0.30
N GLN A 198 -12.34 21.93 -0.08
CA GLN A 198 -12.48 23.37 0.22
C GLN A 198 -11.17 24.17 -0.02
N GLU A 199 -10.60 24.01 -1.22
CA GLU A 199 -9.38 24.71 -1.69
C GLU A 199 -8.08 24.37 -0.91
N ASN A 200 -8.13 23.44 0.04
CA ASN A 200 -6.98 23.00 0.83
C ASN A 200 -6.63 21.54 0.56
N TYR A 201 -5.34 21.19 0.72
CA TYR A 201 -4.84 19.82 0.59
C TYR A 201 -4.60 19.20 1.95
N TYR A 202 -5.22 18.05 2.20
CA TYR A 202 -5.12 17.31 3.45
C TYR A 202 -4.39 15.98 3.31
N ASP A 203 -3.78 15.50 4.40
CA ASP A 203 -3.06 14.22 4.41
C ASP A 203 -4.01 13.04 4.70
N SER A 204 -5.19 13.33 5.24
CA SER A 204 -6.23 12.35 5.50
C SER A 204 -7.65 12.92 5.43
N TYR A 205 -8.65 12.04 5.23
CA TYR A 205 -10.06 12.44 5.26
C TYR A 205 -10.48 12.93 6.66
N TYR A 206 -9.76 12.46 7.69
CA TYR A 206 -9.97 12.86 9.07
C TYR A 206 -9.53 14.31 9.32
N GLU A 207 -8.37 14.70 8.79
CA GLU A 207 -7.91 16.09 8.85
C GLU A 207 -8.86 17.03 8.11
N ALA A 208 -9.29 16.66 6.90
CA ALA A 208 -10.23 17.46 6.14
C ALA A 208 -11.56 17.66 6.90
N ALA A 209 -12.12 16.59 7.48
CA ALA A 209 -13.33 16.69 8.29
C ALA A 209 -13.12 17.51 9.58
N THR A 210 -11.96 17.36 10.23
CA THR A 210 -11.58 18.14 11.42
C THR A 210 -11.53 19.62 11.11
N ALA A 211 -10.82 19.99 10.05
CA ALA A 211 -10.66 21.35 9.56
C ALA A 211 -12.03 22.03 9.32
N SER A 212 -12.89 21.39 8.54
CA SER A 212 -14.20 21.95 8.19
C SER A 212 -15.14 22.08 9.39
N LEU A 213 -15.10 21.15 10.35
CA LEU A 213 -15.91 21.25 11.56
C LEU A 213 -15.37 22.30 12.52
N MET A 214 -14.05 22.51 12.57
CA MET A 214 -13.46 23.61 13.33
C MET A 214 -13.86 24.97 12.73
N GLU A 215 -13.81 25.15 11.40
CA GLU A 215 -14.28 26.39 10.76
C GLU A 215 -15.78 26.64 11.00
N LYS A 216 -16.57 25.57 11.03
CA LYS A 216 -18.01 25.66 11.30
C LYS A 216 -18.31 26.07 12.74
N TYR A 217 -17.63 25.49 13.72
CA TYR A 217 -18.03 25.60 15.12
C TYR A 217 -17.19 26.57 15.94
N ILE A 218 -15.94 26.84 15.57
CA ILE A 218 -15.02 27.70 16.32
C ILE A 218 -14.97 29.08 15.66
N PRO A 219 -15.54 30.13 16.28
CA PRO A 219 -15.58 31.45 15.69
C PRO A 219 -14.19 31.98 15.33
N GLY A 220 -14.04 32.44 14.09
CA GLY A 220 -12.80 33.04 13.60
C GLY A 220 -11.70 32.04 13.24
N PHE A 221 -11.89 30.74 13.43
CA PHE A 221 -10.99 29.74 12.89
C PHE A 221 -11.17 29.67 11.37
N VAL A 222 -10.06 29.80 10.63
CA VAL A 222 -9.99 29.66 9.17
C VAL A 222 -8.78 28.80 8.85
N VAL A 223 -8.94 27.82 7.99
CA VAL A 223 -7.86 26.91 7.59
C VAL A 223 -6.89 27.65 6.69
N ARG A 224 -5.64 27.77 7.14
CA ARG A 224 -4.54 28.43 6.43
C ARG A 224 -3.28 27.63 6.60
N ARG A 225 -2.80 27.06 5.50
CA ARG A 225 -1.60 26.21 5.50
C ARG A 225 -0.37 27.01 5.98
N GLY A 226 0.37 26.46 6.93
CA GLY A 226 1.52 27.08 7.58
C GLY A 226 1.17 28.01 8.75
N GLU A 227 -0.08 28.46 8.87
CA GLU A 227 -0.53 29.34 9.96
C GLU A 227 -1.40 28.60 10.99
N THR A 228 -2.55 28.07 10.54
CA THR A 228 -3.52 27.36 11.38
C THR A 228 -3.64 25.88 11.05
N TYR A 229 -3.03 25.44 9.93
CA TYR A 229 -3.01 24.06 9.46
C TYR A 229 -1.61 23.65 8.94
N GLN A 230 -1.12 22.44 9.25
CA GLN A 230 0.19 21.90 8.83
C GLN A 230 1.35 22.87 9.12
N ILE A 231 1.48 23.21 10.40
CA ILE A 231 2.37 24.27 10.89
C ILE A 231 3.80 23.76 10.90
N THR A 232 4.70 24.54 10.33
CA THR A 232 6.11 24.17 10.10
C THR A 232 7.11 25.20 10.64
N ASN A 233 6.65 26.31 11.25
CA ASN A 233 7.45 27.45 11.68
C ASN A 233 8.61 27.04 12.60
N GLY A 234 9.75 26.64 12.03
CA GLY A 234 10.91 26.12 12.78
C GLY A 234 10.73 24.73 13.41
N ILE A 235 9.60 24.05 13.20
CA ILE A 235 9.38 22.69 13.72
C ILE A 235 9.74 21.67 12.65
N HIS A 236 10.62 20.72 12.96
CA HIS A 236 11.04 19.68 12.03
C HIS A 236 9.88 18.73 11.63
N LYS A 237 8.88 18.58 12.51
CA LYS A 237 7.65 17.82 12.29
C LYS A 237 6.45 18.75 12.20
N LYS A 238 5.62 18.55 11.18
CA LYS A 238 4.39 19.31 11.00
C LYS A 238 3.40 18.98 12.10
N ILE A 239 2.76 20.00 12.65
CA ILE A 239 1.62 19.87 13.56
C ILE A 239 0.34 20.18 12.79
N ASP A 240 -0.71 19.39 13.00
CA ASP A 240 -1.91 19.46 12.17
C ASP A 240 -2.62 20.81 12.27
N PHE A 241 -2.94 21.30 13.48
CA PHE A 241 -3.71 22.53 13.65
C PHE A 241 -3.23 23.43 14.80
N PHE A 242 -3.51 24.73 14.70
CA PHE A 242 -3.36 25.69 15.78
C PHE A 242 -4.58 26.60 15.86
N VAL A 243 -5.22 26.62 17.03
CA VAL A 243 -6.49 27.29 17.27
C VAL A 243 -6.49 27.93 18.65
N ALA A 244 -6.83 29.22 18.73
CA ALA A 244 -6.94 29.95 19.99
C ALA A 244 -5.71 29.81 20.93
N GLY A 245 -4.50 29.72 20.37
CA GLY A 245 -3.27 29.56 21.15
C GLY A 245 -2.92 28.12 21.55
N VAL A 246 -3.66 27.13 21.05
CA VAL A 246 -3.51 25.71 21.37
C VAL A 246 -3.22 24.91 20.10
N PHE A 247 -2.29 23.97 20.19
CA PHE A 247 -2.01 23.01 19.13
C PHE A 247 -2.93 21.79 19.21
N LEU A 248 -3.30 21.27 18.05
CA LEU A 248 -4.06 20.02 17.93
C LEU A 248 -3.39 19.12 16.89
N GLU A 249 -3.27 17.85 17.27
CA GLU A 249 -2.94 16.74 16.38
C GLU A 249 -4.15 15.80 16.31
N PHE A 250 -4.62 15.48 15.10
CA PHE A 250 -5.68 14.49 14.91
C PHE A 250 -5.07 13.20 14.37
N GLN A 251 -4.84 12.24 15.26
CA GLN A 251 -4.16 10.99 14.94
C GLN A 251 -5.01 9.78 15.36
N PRO A 252 -5.77 9.16 14.43
CA PRO A 252 -6.42 7.90 14.70
C PRO A 252 -5.41 6.83 15.13
N ILE A 253 -5.67 6.19 16.27
CA ILE A 253 -4.84 5.10 16.79
C ILE A 253 -5.36 3.78 16.25
N LEU A 254 -4.70 3.28 15.21
CA LEU A 254 -5.03 2.00 14.60
C LEU A 254 -4.28 0.87 15.31
N LEU A 255 -5.03 -0.03 15.97
CA LEU A 255 -4.50 -1.23 16.62
C LEU A 255 -4.27 -2.40 15.64
N SER A 256 -3.92 -2.09 14.40
CA SER A 256 -3.78 -3.08 13.32
C SER A 256 -2.66 -2.70 12.37
N LYS A 257 -1.91 -3.71 11.92
CA LYS A 257 -0.93 -3.58 10.83
C LYS A 257 -1.67 -3.33 9.51
N THR A 258 -1.22 -2.34 8.74
CA THR A 258 -1.62 -2.12 7.35
C THR A 258 -0.43 -2.38 6.43
N GLU A 259 -0.64 -2.48 5.12
CA GLU A 259 0.46 -2.71 4.19
C GLU A 259 1.49 -1.56 4.31
N GLY A 260 2.72 -1.91 4.72
CA GLY A 260 3.80 -0.94 4.92
C GLY A 260 3.72 -0.11 6.21
N SER A 261 2.80 -0.39 7.14
CA SER A 261 2.72 0.30 8.44
C SER A 261 2.31 -0.63 9.58
N LEU A 262 2.93 -0.44 10.75
CA LEU A 262 2.59 -1.15 12.00
C LEU A 262 1.40 -0.50 12.73
N GLY A 263 0.61 0.32 12.04
CA GLY A 263 -0.45 1.11 12.68
C GLY A 263 0.16 2.15 13.62
N ALA A 264 -0.29 2.16 14.87
CA ALA A 264 0.26 3.03 15.92
C ALA A 264 1.45 2.42 16.69
N PHE A 265 1.80 1.15 16.45
CA PHE A 265 2.92 0.47 17.11
C PHE A 265 4.25 0.84 16.45
N GLU A 266 5.33 0.91 17.24
CA GLU A 266 6.65 1.29 16.73
C GLU A 266 7.43 0.12 16.16
N THR A 267 7.18 -1.07 16.70
CA THR A 267 7.94 -2.29 16.41
C THR A 267 6.98 -3.46 16.20
N GLU A 268 7.44 -4.46 15.44
CA GLU A 268 6.66 -5.66 15.18
C GLU A 268 6.49 -6.49 16.46
N GLU A 269 7.52 -6.48 17.32
CA GLU A 269 7.52 -7.09 18.64
C GLU A 269 6.42 -6.51 19.53
N GLU A 270 6.24 -5.19 19.55
CA GLU A 270 5.19 -4.52 20.32
C GLU A 270 3.79 -4.92 19.83
N PHE A 271 3.58 -4.95 18.50
CA PHE A 271 2.32 -5.40 17.92
C PHE A 271 2.01 -6.87 18.24
N ASN A 272 3.02 -7.74 18.16
CA ASN A 272 2.88 -9.15 18.48
C ASN A 272 2.57 -9.37 19.96
N ALA A 273 3.21 -8.61 20.86
CA ALA A 273 2.90 -8.64 22.28
C ALA A 273 1.45 -8.20 22.56
N TYR A 274 0.97 -7.13 21.89
CA TYR A 274 -0.42 -6.71 21.96
C TYR A 274 -1.38 -7.82 21.52
N ASN A 275 -1.11 -8.51 20.41
CA ASN A 275 -1.96 -9.59 19.90
C ASN A 275 -1.95 -10.82 20.80
N ALA A 276 -0.79 -11.19 21.35
CA ALA A 276 -0.66 -12.31 22.27
C ALA A 276 -1.49 -12.08 23.54
N GLU A 277 -1.40 -10.89 24.13
CA GLU A 277 -2.23 -10.50 25.28
C GLU A 277 -3.71 -10.50 24.89
N LEU A 278 -4.07 -9.90 23.74
CA LEU A 278 -5.45 -9.84 23.25
C LEU A 278 -6.08 -11.23 23.10
N ALA A 279 -5.30 -12.20 22.60
CA ALA A 279 -5.74 -13.59 22.43
C ALA A 279 -5.94 -14.33 23.77
N SER A 280 -5.30 -13.89 24.84
CA SER A 280 -5.42 -14.49 26.18
C SER A 280 -6.64 -13.98 26.97
N LEU A 281 -7.24 -12.87 26.54
CA LEU A 281 -8.33 -12.19 27.26
C LEU A 281 -9.68 -12.85 27.02
N LEU A 282 -10.55 -12.79 28.05
CA LEU A 282 -11.96 -13.14 27.90
C LEU A 282 -12.70 -12.10 27.05
N PRO A 283 -13.78 -12.46 26.33
CA PRO A 283 -14.53 -11.53 25.48
C PRO A 283 -14.98 -10.23 26.16
N GLY A 284 -15.31 -10.29 27.46
CA GLY A 284 -15.70 -9.12 28.25
C GLY A 284 -14.56 -8.14 28.55
N GLN A 285 -13.30 -8.59 28.50
CA GLN A 285 -12.10 -7.80 28.83
C GLN A 285 -11.49 -7.11 27.61
N VAL A 286 -11.75 -7.63 26.41
CA VAL A 286 -11.15 -7.15 25.14
C VAL A 286 -11.37 -5.65 24.92
N LYS A 287 -12.59 -5.15 25.19
CA LYS A 287 -12.92 -3.73 24.97
C LYS A 287 -12.11 -2.81 25.88
N GLU A 288 -12.03 -3.14 27.17
CA GLU A 288 -11.29 -2.36 28.16
C GLU A 288 -9.79 -2.39 27.87
N TYR A 289 -9.26 -3.57 27.53
CA TYR A 289 -7.86 -3.70 27.14
C TYR A 289 -7.51 -2.87 25.91
N LYS A 290 -8.32 -2.92 24.84
CA LYS A 290 -8.10 -2.08 23.65
C LYS A 290 -8.12 -0.59 23.98
N ALA A 291 -9.06 -0.15 24.81
CA ALA A 291 -9.12 1.25 25.25
C ALA A 291 -7.86 1.67 26.01
N LYS A 292 -7.37 0.80 26.92
CA LYS A 292 -6.11 1.02 27.64
C LYS A 292 -4.91 1.13 26.70
N VAL A 293 -4.80 0.24 25.71
CA VAL A 293 -3.71 0.26 24.73
C VAL A 293 -3.77 1.51 23.85
N ILE A 294 -4.97 1.91 23.41
CA ILE A 294 -5.18 3.16 22.66
C ILE A 294 -4.68 4.36 23.47
N GLU A 295 -5.06 4.46 24.75
CA GLU A 295 -4.61 5.56 25.61
C GLU A 295 -3.09 5.58 25.78
N GLN A 296 -2.46 4.41 25.97
CA GLN A 296 -0.99 4.31 26.05
C GLN A 296 -0.30 4.80 24.77
N LEU A 297 -0.81 4.39 23.60
CA LEU A 297 -0.26 4.80 22.30
C LEU A 297 -0.51 6.29 22.03
N LYS A 298 -1.69 6.81 22.41
CA LYS A 298 -2.03 8.23 22.38
C LYS A 298 -1.07 9.07 23.22
N GLN A 299 -0.79 8.66 24.46
CA GLN A 299 0.16 9.34 25.34
C GLN A 299 1.58 9.33 24.77
N ARG A 300 2.02 8.21 24.20
CA ARG A 300 3.33 8.14 23.54
C ARG A 300 3.40 9.06 22.34
N TYR A 301 2.36 9.10 21.51
CA TYR A 301 2.27 10.02 20.38
C TYR A 301 2.30 11.47 20.83
N TYR A 302 1.53 11.82 21.88
CA TYR A 302 1.56 13.13 22.52
C TYR A 302 2.96 13.53 22.94
N GLN A 303 3.69 12.67 23.65
CA GLN A 303 5.06 12.95 24.09
C GLN A 303 5.98 13.23 22.90
N LYS A 304 5.91 12.45 21.83
CA LYS A 304 6.71 12.68 20.61
C LYS A 304 6.42 14.05 19.97
N ARG A 305 5.14 14.44 19.93
CA ARG A 305 4.72 15.73 19.36
C ARG A 305 5.09 16.89 20.28
N ARG A 306 5.03 16.68 21.60
CA ARG A 306 5.46 17.65 22.58
C ARG A 306 6.97 17.94 22.49
N VAL A 307 7.80 16.90 22.40
CA VAL A 307 9.25 17.08 22.16
C VAL A 307 9.52 17.91 20.91
N ALA A 308 8.80 17.64 19.81
CA ALA A 308 8.97 18.41 18.58
C ALA A 308 8.58 19.89 18.74
N LEU A 309 7.52 20.20 19.49
CA LEU A 309 7.11 21.57 19.78
C LEU A 309 8.08 22.29 20.71
N ASP A 310 8.62 21.58 21.70
CA ASP A 310 9.54 22.14 22.69
C ASP A 310 10.92 22.49 22.09
N GLU A 311 11.26 21.97 20.90
CA GLU A 311 12.44 22.40 20.14
C GLU A 311 12.34 23.85 19.63
N ASN A 312 11.11 24.39 19.50
CA ASN A 312 10.90 25.80 19.18
C ASN A 312 10.52 26.59 20.45
N PRO A 313 11.36 27.54 20.91
CA PRO A 313 11.08 28.37 22.08
C PRO A 313 9.73 29.13 22.03
N GLU A 314 9.20 29.45 20.85
CA GLU A 314 7.91 30.12 20.70
C GLU A 314 6.72 29.22 21.13
N PHE A 315 6.91 27.89 21.10
CA PHE A 315 5.84 26.92 21.28
C PHE A 315 5.94 26.10 22.57
N GLN A 316 7.01 26.26 23.35
CA GLN A 316 7.23 25.52 24.61
C GLN A 316 6.06 25.67 25.60
N ASP A 317 5.54 26.89 25.76
CA ASP A 317 4.45 27.18 26.70
C ASP A 317 3.05 26.97 26.11
N LYS A 318 2.95 26.51 24.85
CA LYS A 318 1.67 26.30 24.17
C LYS A 318 1.12 24.92 24.46
N GLU A 319 -0.14 24.88 24.87
CA GLU A 319 -0.91 23.65 25.09
C GLU A 319 -0.98 22.81 23.80
N LEU A 320 -0.96 21.49 23.94
CA LEU A 320 -1.13 20.53 22.86
C LEU A 320 -2.23 19.54 23.23
N PHE A 321 -3.12 19.28 22.29
CA PHE A 321 -4.06 18.18 22.34
C PHE A 321 -3.77 17.16 21.25
N VAL A 322 -3.96 15.88 21.59
CA VAL A 322 -4.00 14.80 20.63
C VAL A 322 -5.43 14.26 20.66
N ALA A 323 -6.14 14.40 19.55
CA ALA A 323 -7.44 13.78 19.36
C ALA A 323 -7.28 12.50 18.54
N THR A 324 -7.89 11.41 18.99
CA THR A 324 -7.83 10.11 18.29
C THR A 324 -9.13 9.74 17.60
N ASP A 325 -10.22 10.39 17.98
CA ASP A 325 -11.53 10.26 17.38
C ASP A 325 -12.35 11.57 17.48
N ALA A 326 -13.58 11.55 16.97
CA ALA A 326 -14.46 12.71 16.98
C ALA A 326 -14.91 13.14 18.39
N ASN A 327 -14.96 12.21 19.36
CA ASN A 327 -15.33 12.55 20.73
C ASN A 327 -14.18 13.26 21.44
N ASP A 328 -12.95 12.79 21.26
CA ASP A 328 -11.74 13.47 21.73
C ASP A 328 -11.65 14.90 21.17
N LEU A 329 -11.91 15.04 19.87
CA LEU A 329 -11.92 16.34 19.20
C LEU A 329 -13.00 17.26 19.78
N TYR A 330 -14.19 16.72 20.05
CA TYR A 330 -15.28 17.45 20.67
C TYR A 330 -14.87 17.97 22.06
N ASP A 331 -14.36 17.08 22.92
CA ASP A 331 -13.99 17.39 24.31
C ASP A 331 -12.82 18.36 24.40
N SER A 332 -11.82 18.19 23.55
CA SER A 332 -10.57 18.96 23.64
C SER A 332 -10.71 20.38 23.08
N LEU A 333 -11.51 20.56 22.03
CA LEU A 333 -11.57 21.82 21.29
C LEU A 333 -12.97 22.38 21.12
N VAL A 334 -13.91 21.59 20.60
CA VAL A 334 -15.20 22.12 20.16
C VAL A 334 -16.02 22.57 21.36
N GLU A 335 -16.06 21.79 22.43
CA GLU A 335 -16.73 22.18 23.68
C GLU A 335 -16.09 23.44 24.31
N ARG A 336 -14.76 23.59 24.19
CA ARG A 336 -14.00 24.67 24.82
C ARG A 336 -14.06 25.99 24.05
N PHE A 337 -13.96 25.94 22.72
CA PHE A 337 -13.79 27.12 21.86
C PHE A 337 -14.96 27.35 20.91
N GLY A 338 -15.88 26.39 20.82
CA GLY A 338 -16.99 26.45 19.89
C GLY A 338 -18.15 27.32 20.36
N THR A 339 -19.01 27.69 19.42
CA THR A 339 -20.30 28.34 19.69
C THR A 339 -21.42 27.60 18.99
N ASN A 340 -22.61 27.54 19.60
CA ASN A 340 -23.74 26.76 19.08
C ASN A 340 -23.38 25.30 18.78
N VAL A 341 -22.53 24.71 19.62
CA VAL A 341 -22.04 23.35 19.44
C VAL A 341 -23.18 22.34 19.61
N PRO A 342 -23.30 21.36 18.71
CA PRO A 342 -24.32 20.32 18.83
C PRO A 342 -23.96 19.39 20.00
N THR A 343 -24.86 18.48 20.38
CA THR A 343 -24.48 17.44 21.34
C THR A 343 -23.30 16.61 20.82
N LYS A 344 -22.43 16.10 21.71
CA LYS A 344 -21.29 15.23 21.34
C LYS A 344 -21.67 14.12 20.34
N LYS A 345 -22.80 13.44 20.57
CA LYS A 345 -23.31 12.40 19.67
C LYS A 345 -23.62 12.92 18.28
N ALA A 346 -24.26 14.10 18.19
CA ALA A 346 -24.58 14.73 16.91
C ALA A 346 -23.30 15.22 16.20
N PHE A 347 -22.33 15.78 16.93
CA PHE A 347 -21.02 16.14 16.40
C PHE A 347 -20.30 14.94 15.79
N ALA A 348 -20.18 13.83 16.54
CA ALA A 348 -19.53 12.62 16.06
C ALA A 348 -20.21 12.04 14.80
N GLY A 349 -21.55 12.08 14.76
CA GLY A 349 -22.31 11.66 13.58
C GLY A 349 -22.04 12.55 12.36
N GLU A 350 -21.95 13.87 12.55
CA GLU A 350 -21.62 14.82 11.50
C GLU A 350 -20.18 14.63 10.99
N PHE A 351 -19.22 14.47 11.90
CA PHE A 351 -17.82 14.16 11.59
C PHE A 351 -17.71 12.94 10.67
N ASP A 352 -18.38 11.85 11.04
CA ASP A 352 -18.38 10.62 10.24
C ASP A 352 -19.05 10.78 8.89
N HIS A 353 -20.15 11.53 8.83
CA HIS A 353 -20.85 11.82 7.57
C HIS A 353 -19.95 12.62 6.63
N LEU A 354 -19.35 13.70 7.13
CA LEU A 354 -18.48 14.58 6.37
C LEU A 354 -17.24 13.85 5.87
N ARG A 355 -16.55 13.10 6.74
CA ARG A 355 -15.38 12.28 6.36
C ARG A 355 -15.70 11.32 5.20
N ARG A 356 -16.87 10.66 5.25
CA ARG A 356 -17.31 9.76 4.16
C ARG A 356 -17.62 10.52 2.88
N ALA A 357 -18.32 11.66 2.98
CA ALA A 357 -18.63 12.50 1.82
C ALA A 357 -17.37 12.97 1.10
N ILE A 358 -16.38 13.49 1.85
CA ILE A 358 -15.08 13.91 1.31
C ILE A 358 -14.37 12.74 0.63
N SER A 359 -14.41 11.54 1.23
CA SER A 359 -13.80 10.36 0.63
C SER A 359 -14.44 9.96 -0.69
N ILE A 360 -15.77 10.02 -0.80
CA ILE A 360 -16.49 9.73 -2.04
C ILE A 360 -16.15 10.79 -3.12
N GLU A 361 -16.22 12.07 -2.77
CA GLU A 361 -15.91 13.18 -3.68
C GLU A 361 -14.50 13.06 -4.25
N ASN A 362 -13.51 12.79 -3.38
CA ASN A 362 -12.11 12.66 -3.79
C ASN A 362 -11.89 11.47 -4.74
N ARG A 363 -12.50 10.30 -4.46
CA ARG A 363 -12.41 9.13 -5.34
C ARG A 363 -13.00 9.40 -6.72
N THR A 364 -14.15 10.07 -6.78
CA THR A 364 -14.79 10.47 -8.04
C THR A 364 -13.89 11.44 -8.83
N ARG A 365 -13.26 12.40 -8.16
CA ARG A 365 -12.31 13.32 -8.80
C ARG A 365 -11.10 12.56 -9.38
N THR A 366 -10.48 11.67 -8.61
CA THR A 366 -9.33 10.88 -9.08
C THR A 366 -9.70 9.99 -10.26
N TYR A 367 -10.88 9.36 -10.23
CA TYR A 367 -11.40 8.58 -11.35
C TYR A 367 -11.53 9.42 -12.62
N ASN A 368 -12.13 10.61 -12.54
CA ASN A 368 -12.32 11.48 -13.70
C ASN A 368 -10.99 11.98 -14.29
N ILE A 369 -9.98 12.26 -13.46
CA ILE A 369 -8.65 12.67 -13.93
C ILE A 369 -7.98 11.52 -14.70
N SER A 370 -8.14 10.28 -14.21
CA SER A 370 -7.55 9.11 -14.85
C SER A 370 -8.19 8.75 -16.20
N THR A 371 -9.48 9.04 -16.39
CA THR A 371 -10.20 8.72 -17.63
C THR A 371 -10.15 9.81 -18.69
N THR A 372 -9.78 11.05 -18.31
CA THR A 372 -9.72 12.21 -19.22
C THR A 372 -8.30 12.58 -19.67
N SER A 373 -7.28 11.87 -19.19
CA SER A 373 -5.88 12.06 -19.63
C SER A 373 -5.62 11.22 -20.90
N PRO A 374 -5.42 11.84 -22.08
CA PRO A 374 -5.24 11.15 -23.36
C PRO A 374 -3.89 10.42 -23.50
#